data_AF-A0A6V7HYU8-F1
#
_entry.id   AF-A0A6V7HYU8-F1
#
_cell.length_a   1.000
_cell.length_b   1.000
_cell.length_c   1.000
_cell.angle_alpha   90.00
_cell.angle_beta   90.00
_cell.angle_gamma   90.00
#
_symmetry.space_group_name_H-M   'P 1'
#
loop_
_entity.id
_entity.type
_entity.pdbx_description
1 polymer ?
#
loop_
_entity_poly.entity_id
_entity_poly.type
_entity_poly.pdbx_seq_one_letter_code
_entity_poly.pdbx_strand_id
1 'polypeptide(L)' 'QRRGIENSNTDCGTVSERPCPPSKYRTLSGICNNVRHPSWGARGAPYLKFLPPSYSD' A
#
# COMPACT_ATOMS: atom_id res chain seq x y z
N GLN A 1 -20.01 -15.30 6.14
CA GLN A 1 -20.79 -15.00 4.92
C GLN A 1 -19.88 -14.28 3.92
N ARG A 2 -19.46 -14.95 2.84
CA ARG A 2 -18.67 -14.34 1.77
C ARG A 2 -19.53 -13.36 0.96
N ARG A 3 -19.05 -12.14 0.73
CA ARG A 3 -19.46 -11.22 -0.36
C ARG A 3 -18.26 -10.30 -0.62
N GLY A 4 -17.69 -10.17 -1.80
CA GLY A 4 -17.90 -10.80 -3.10
C GLY A 4 -16.64 -10.57 -3.94
N ILE A 5 -16.46 -11.38 -4.98
CA ILE A 5 -15.53 -11.08 -6.07
C ILE A 5 -16.22 -9.97 -6.87
N GLU A 6 -15.74 -8.73 -6.77
CA GLU A 6 -16.08 -7.68 -7.72
C GLU A 6 -15.06 -7.70 -8.85
N ASN A 7 -15.58 -7.67 -10.07
CA ASN A 7 -14.91 -8.05 -11.30
C ASN A 7 -13.70 -7.17 -11.63
N SER A 8 -12.70 -7.84 -12.19
CA SER A 8 -11.47 -7.35 -12.78
C SER A 8 -11.64 -6.11 -13.67
N ASN A 9 -11.38 -4.96 -13.10
CA ASN A 9 -10.44 -4.02 -13.69
C ASN A 9 -9.55 -3.54 -12.55
N THR A 10 -8.72 -4.46 -12.03
CA THR A 10 -7.72 -4.17 -11.01
C THR A 10 -6.66 -3.29 -11.66
N ASP A 11 -6.99 -2.02 -11.82
CA ASP A 11 -5.99 -0.98 -11.92
C ASP A 11 -5.13 -1.08 -10.66
N CYS A 12 -3.84 -1.28 -10.86
CA CYS A 12 -2.87 -1.37 -9.79
C CYS A 12 -2.68 0.03 -9.22
N GLY A 13 -3.62 0.52 -8.40
CA GLY A 13 -3.55 1.94 -8.05
C GLY A 13 -4.46 2.49 -6.97
N THR A 14 -5.56 1.86 -6.58
CA THR A 14 -6.53 2.56 -5.70
C THR A 14 -6.91 1.74 -4.46
N VAL A 15 -5.97 1.66 -3.52
CA VAL A 15 -6.34 1.34 -2.13
C VAL A 15 -7.08 2.56 -1.59
N SER A 16 -8.39 2.48 -1.41
CA SER A 16 -9.14 3.51 -0.69
C SER A 16 -8.59 3.57 0.74
N GLU A 17 -7.77 4.57 1.05
CA GLU A 17 -7.06 4.62 2.32
C GLU A 17 -8.07 4.92 3.45
N ARG A 18 -8.46 3.87 4.17
CA ARG A 18 -9.25 3.98 5.40
C ARG A 18 -8.44 4.76 6.45
N PRO A 19 -9.08 5.57 7.30
CA PRO A 19 -8.39 6.26 8.39
C PRO A 19 -7.60 5.27 9.27
N CYS A 20 -6.35 5.60 9.57
CA CYS A 20 -5.49 4.74 10.39
C CYS A 20 -6.05 4.58 11.81
N PRO A 21 -6.26 3.36 12.31
CA PRO A 21 -6.74 3.14 13.66
C PRO A 21 -5.65 3.50 14.70
N PRO A 22 -6.01 4.07 15.85
CA PRO A 22 -5.06 4.27 16.94
C PRO A 22 -4.61 2.92 17.49
N SER A 23 -3.30 2.69 17.51
CA SER A 23 -2.69 1.48 18.06
C SER A 23 -1.42 1.86 18.81
N LYS A 24 -1.16 1.18 19.92
CA LYS A 24 0.09 1.33 20.69
C LYS A 24 1.29 0.72 19.95
N TYR A 25 1.05 -0.29 19.11
CA TYR A 25 2.11 -1.07 18.46
C TYR A 25 2.00 -1.03 16.94
N ARG A 26 3.15 -1.25 16.28
CA ARG A 26 3.25 -1.29 14.82
C ARG A 26 2.50 -2.50 14.26
N THR A 27 1.91 -2.33 13.08
CA THR A 27 1.33 -3.45 12.34
C THR A 27 2.44 -4.32 11.75
N LEU A 28 2.20 -5.63 11.61
CA LEU A 28 3.16 -6.55 11.00
C LEU A 28 3.43 -6.25 9.51
N SER A 29 2.46 -5.64 8.85
CA SER A 29 2.57 -5.21 7.45
C SER A 29 3.29 -3.88 7.29
N GLY A 30 3.49 -3.09 8.34
CA GLY A 30 4.06 -1.74 8.28
C GLY A 30 3.09 -0.65 7.82
N ILE A 31 1.83 -1.00 7.55
CA ILE A 31 0.76 -0.06 7.18
C ILE A 31 0.47 0.88 8.35
N CYS A 32 0.13 2.13 8.04
CA CYS A 32 -0.24 3.19 8.98
C CYS A 32 0.89 3.69 9.89
N ASN A 33 2.14 3.47 9.50
CA ASN A 33 3.28 4.15 10.12
C ASN A 33 3.25 5.66 9.83
N ASN A 34 2.91 6.03 8.58
CA ASN A 34 2.62 7.40 8.19
C ASN A 34 1.10 7.56 8.04
N VAL A 35 0.47 8.40 8.88
CA VAL A 35 -0.99 8.60 8.89
C VAL A 35 -1.49 9.35 7.64
N ARG A 36 -0.63 10.16 7.01
CA ARG A 36 -0.96 10.88 5.77
C ARG A 36 -0.80 10.00 4.54
N HIS A 37 0.12 9.03 4.61
CA HIS A 37 0.40 8.07 3.56
C HIS A 37 0.55 6.64 4.12
N PRO A 38 -0.55 6.01 4.58
CA PRO A 38 -0.57 4.69 5.21
C PRO A 38 0.24 3.58 4.53
N SER A 39 0.37 3.62 3.21
CA SER A 39 1.08 2.63 2.39
C SER A 39 2.61 2.80 2.36
N TRP A 40 3.14 3.95 2.77
CA TRP A 40 4.59 4.22 2.69
C TRP A 40 5.39 3.35 3.65
N GLY A 41 6.37 2.62 3.09
CA GLY A 41 7.25 1.73 3.85
C GLY A 41 6.57 0.43 4.32
N ALA A 42 5.36 0.14 3.83
CA ALA A 42 4.71 -1.15 4.07
C ALA A 42 5.45 -2.29 3.36
N ARG A 43 5.36 -3.50 3.93
CA ARG A 43 5.90 -4.72 3.33
C ARG A 43 5.25 -4.96 1.97
N GLY A 44 6.07 -5.28 0.96
CA GLY A 44 5.62 -5.55 -0.41
C GLY A 44 5.42 -4.29 -1.25
N ALA A 45 5.61 -3.09 -0.68
CA ALA A 45 5.70 -1.86 -1.47
C ALA A 45 7.00 -1.84 -2.28
N PRO A 46 6.99 -1.26 -3.50
CA PRO A 46 8.21 -1.07 -4.27
C PRO A 46 9.17 -0.11 -3.57
N TYR A 47 10.46 -0.24 -3.86
CA TYR A 47 11.46 0.71 -3.38
C TYR A 47 11.29 2.09 -4.05
N LEU A 48 11.51 3.14 -3.27
CA LEU A 48 11.61 4.50 -3.80
C LEU A 48 12.84 4.60 -4.73
N LYS A 49 12.64 5.13 -5.93
CA LYS A 49 13.72 5.42 -6.88
C LYS A 49 14.09 6.89 -6.79
N PHE A 50 15.33 7.20 -6.37
CA PHE A 50 15.84 8.57 -6.37
C PHE A 50 16.22 9.06 -7.77
N LEU A 51 16.52 8.14 -8.68
CA LEU A 51 16.85 8.40 -10.08
C LEU A 51 15.94 7.57 -10.99
N PRO A 52 15.67 8.04 -12.22
CA PRO A 52 14.92 7.24 -13.20
C PRO A 52 15.58 5.88 -13.45
N PRO A 53 14.79 4.82 -13.70
CA PRO A 53 15.35 3.55 -14.15
C PRO A 53 16.01 3.70 -15.53
N SER A 54 17.12 2.98 -15.75
CA SER A 54 17.79 2.88 -17.05
C SER A 54 18.00 1.40 -17.37
N TYR A 55 17.05 0.81 -18.09
CA TYR A 55 17.11 -0.57 -18.58
C TYR A 55 17.37 -0.56 -20.10
N SER A 56 17.83 -1.69 -20.66
CA SER A 56 18.30 -1.79 -22.05
C SER A 56 17.34 -2.50 -23.00
N ASP A 57 16.25 -3.06 -22.47
CA ASP A 57 15.19 -3.83 -23.13
C ASP A 57 13.93 -2.99 -23.39
#